data_AF-A0A087ULT2-F1
#
_entry.id   AF-A0A087ULT2-F1
#
_cell.length_a   1.000
_cell.length_b   1.000
_cell.length_c   1.000
_cell.angle_alpha   90.00
_cell.angle_beta   90.00
_cell.angle_gamma   90.00
#
_symmetry.space_group_name_H-M   'P 1'
#
loop_
_entity.id
_entity.type
_entity.pdbx_description
1 polymer ?
#
loop_
_entity_poly.entity_id
_entity_poly.type
_entity_poly.pdbx_seq_one_letter_code
_entity_poly.pdbx_strand_id
1 'polypeptide(L)'
;MTAIWYYVLPMLLGRTYDMKTDSPGVDIFPQAEIDNATIIRRQFTDSQYRMVSDNQEARDFLGVSGELSLKIKTGKIQIEGLGNYMRETYSRSQSVEILVKVHYETETLTLPSTAQPRVGWRTLDQRDVGTHYVRSITYGGDLVASLRFTAKNAADREKIRAAVQTNLQADTGSFGLGIEGNFSRLQEDLKDLASLEINYYATVPLKGVPNTMESLMELVEDFPKQTQLVNNGIGVPLSMELFPLSALDADVPRYLETKALVDLLDSLESQFDDIRATKKAFQEWLLNVPPVLTQEMEDEIGEFNDKLEKISFVFYKVLGNLNLAEDASVEQFKEAFDAYKGEGGSLPDKYYRKFLVLRHKIIQ
;
A
#
# COMPACT_ATOMS: atom_id res chain seq x y z
N MET A 1 10.19 -6.03 19.14
CA MET A 1 8.73 -6.25 19.31
C MET A 1 8.34 -7.38 18.37
N THR A 2 7.33 -8.20 18.66
CA THR A 2 6.80 -9.11 17.62
C THR A 2 5.95 -8.29 16.65
N ALA A 3 6.16 -8.45 15.35
CA ALA A 3 5.42 -7.73 14.31
C ALA A 3 4.83 -8.71 13.29
N ILE A 4 3.56 -8.52 12.93
CA ILE A 4 2.97 -9.18 11.76
C ILE A 4 3.18 -8.24 10.58
N TRP A 5 3.89 -8.72 9.57
CA TRP A 5 4.22 -7.97 8.37
C TRP A 5 3.65 -8.65 7.15
N TYR A 6 3.36 -7.87 6.11
CA TYR A 6 3.11 -8.45 4.79
C TYR A 6 4.33 -9.21 4.32
N TYR A 7 4.10 -10.30 3.62
CA TYR A 7 5.18 -11.11 3.12
C TYR A 7 6.00 -10.34 2.06
N VAL A 8 7.32 -10.32 2.25
CA VAL A 8 8.27 -9.67 1.33
C VAL A 8 9.15 -10.76 0.72
N LEU A 9 9.34 -10.75 -0.60
CA LEU A 9 10.27 -11.68 -1.25
C LEU A 9 11.73 -11.26 -0.99
N PRO A 10 12.69 -12.21 -0.81
CA PRO A 10 12.57 -13.66 -0.68
C PRO A 10 12.65 -14.14 0.79
N MET A 11 11.72 -13.71 1.64
CA MET A 11 11.69 -14.14 3.05
C MET A 11 11.30 -15.61 3.20
N LEU A 12 11.99 -16.35 4.06
CA LEU A 12 11.74 -17.77 4.31
C LEU A 12 11.56 -18.01 5.81
N LEU A 13 10.90 -19.11 6.17
CA LEU A 13 10.76 -19.51 7.58
C LEU A 13 12.15 -19.67 8.22
N GLY A 14 12.36 -19.06 9.39
CA GLY A 14 13.63 -19.04 10.10
C GLY A 14 14.71 -18.12 9.53
N ARG A 15 14.48 -17.47 8.39
CA ARG A 15 15.38 -16.45 7.85
C ARG A 15 15.35 -15.21 8.72
N THR A 16 16.51 -14.59 8.92
CA THR A 16 16.59 -13.33 9.65
C THR A 16 16.20 -12.12 8.80
N TYR A 17 15.85 -11.01 9.44
CA TYR A 17 15.41 -9.78 8.82
C TYR A 17 15.92 -8.57 9.60
N ASP A 18 16.42 -7.57 8.89
CA ASP A 18 16.76 -6.28 9.49
C ASP A 18 15.66 -5.26 9.21
N MET A 19 14.90 -4.90 10.26
CA MET A 19 13.85 -3.87 10.17
C MET A 19 14.42 -2.45 9.96
N LYS A 20 15.71 -2.22 10.23
CA LYS A 20 16.34 -0.89 10.01
C LYS A 20 16.58 -0.62 8.53
N THR A 21 16.94 -1.66 7.78
CA THR A 21 17.36 -1.56 6.38
C THR A 21 16.34 -2.17 5.41
N ASP A 22 15.36 -2.92 5.93
CA ASP A 22 14.39 -3.73 5.20
C ASP A 22 14.99 -4.89 4.40
N SER A 23 16.11 -5.43 4.88
CA SER A 23 16.85 -6.47 4.16
C SER A 23 16.69 -7.85 4.78
N PRO A 24 16.43 -8.89 3.97
CA PRO A 24 16.63 -10.28 4.38
C PRO A 24 18.08 -10.50 4.83
N GLY A 25 18.24 -11.21 5.93
CA GLY A 25 19.53 -11.64 6.44
C GLY A 25 19.79 -13.13 6.18
N VAL A 26 20.67 -13.70 6.99
CA VAL A 26 21.10 -15.10 6.93
C VAL A 26 20.13 -16.05 7.64
N ASP A 27 20.20 -17.33 7.27
CA ASP A 27 19.40 -18.39 7.87
C ASP A 27 20.07 -18.90 9.16
N ILE A 28 19.49 -18.55 10.32
CA ILE A 28 20.07 -18.91 11.62
C ILE A 28 19.51 -20.20 12.19
N PHE A 29 18.43 -20.75 11.63
CA PHE A 29 17.89 -22.05 12.05
C PHE A 29 18.47 -23.19 11.20
N PRO A 30 18.73 -24.38 11.78
CA PRO A 30 19.02 -25.58 11.01
C PRO A 30 17.84 -25.98 10.12
N GLN A 31 18.12 -26.57 8.95
CA GLN A 31 17.06 -27.05 8.05
C GLN A 31 16.13 -28.05 8.73
N ALA A 32 16.65 -28.90 9.63
CA ALA A 32 15.85 -29.84 10.40
C ALA A 32 14.77 -29.16 11.27
N GLU A 33 14.99 -27.93 11.75
CA GLU A 33 13.96 -27.18 12.49
C GLU A 33 12.89 -26.65 11.55
N ILE A 34 13.28 -26.26 10.32
CA ILE A 34 12.36 -25.80 9.28
C ILE A 34 11.48 -26.95 8.78
N ASP A 35 12.08 -28.13 8.56
CA ASP A 35 11.39 -29.33 8.08
C ASP A 35 10.38 -29.86 9.12
N ASN A 36 10.62 -29.58 10.41
CA ASN A 36 9.72 -29.90 11.51
C ASN A 36 8.72 -28.76 11.84
N ALA A 37 8.54 -27.80 10.95
CA ALA A 37 7.57 -26.72 11.12
C ALA A 37 6.18 -27.26 11.45
N THR A 38 5.52 -26.62 12.41
CA THR A 38 4.13 -26.92 12.73
C THR A 38 3.23 -26.29 11.67
N ILE A 39 2.33 -27.08 11.10
CA ILE A 39 1.33 -26.62 10.14
C ILE A 39 0.00 -26.41 10.87
N ILE A 40 -0.45 -25.16 10.91
CA ILE A 40 -1.76 -24.80 11.46
C ILE A 40 -2.69 -24.58 10.27
N ARG A 41 -3.65 -25.49 10.07
CA ARG A 41 -4.65 -25.35 9.02
C ARG A 41 -5.80 -24.48 9.51
N ARG A 42 -6.06 -23.37 8.82
CA ARG A 42 -7.15 -22.45 9.12
C ARG A 42 -7.71 -21.92 7.82
N GLN A 43 -8.87 -22.45 7.42
CA GLN A 43 -9.65 -21.87 6.34
C GLN A 43 -10.48 -20.74 6.92
N PHE A 44 -10.03 -19.51 6.68
CA PHE A 44 -10.69 -18.30 7.16
C PHE A 44 -10.86 -17.34 6.00
N THR A 45 -12.10 -16.94 5.71
CA THR A 45 -12.40 -15.90 4.73
C THR A 45 -13.02 -14.72 5.44
N ASP A 46 -12.47 -13.55 5.19
CA ASP A 46 -13.04 -12.27 5.61
C ASP A 46 -13.20 -11.37 4.40
N SER A 47 -14.41 -10.89 4.19
CA SER A 47 -14.77 -10.00 3.08
C SER A 47 -15.38 -8.73 3.65
N GLN A 48 -14.77 -7.60 3.35
CA GLN A 48 -15.14 -6.29 3.88
C GLN A 48 -15.16 -5.25 2.78
N TYR A 49 -15.86 -4.15 3.01
CA TYR A 49 -15.75 -2.95 2.19
C TYR A 49 -15.60 -1.70 3.04
N ARG A 50 -15.07 -0.64 2.42
CA ARG A 50 -15.03 0.70 2.98
C ARG A 50 -15.06 1.77 1.89
N MET A 51 -15.85 2.82 2.07
CA MET A 51 -15.70 4.06 1.32
C MET A 51 -14.48 4.80 1.85
N VAL A 52 -13.53 5.11 0.97
CA VAL A 52 -12.28 5.78 1.33
C VAL A 52 -12.20 7.14 0.65
N SER A 53 -11.82 8.16 1.42
CA SER A 53 -11.77 9.56 1.02
C SER A 53 -10.35 10.01 0.68
N ASP A 54 -9.36 9.34 1.25
CA ASP A 54 -7.94 9.61 1.06
C ASP A 54 -7.09 8.34 1.20
N ASN A 55 -5.79 8.50 0.95
CA ASN A 55 -4.83 7.40 0.99
C ASN A 55 -4.58 6.85 2.40
N GLN A 56 -4.80 7.65 3.45
CA GLN A 56 -4.66 7.20 4.83
C GLN A 56 -5.82 6.27 5.20
N GLU A 57 -7.07 6.67 4.91
CA GLU A 57 -8.23 5.80 5.10
C GLU A 57 -8.13 4.49 4.31
N ALA A 58 -7.61 4.54 3.08
CA ALA A 58 -7.35 3.36 2.25
C ALA A 58 -6.29 2.45 2.86
N ARG A 59 -5.16 3.03 3.28
CA ARG A 59 -4.07 2.30 3.96
C ARG A 59 -4.54 1.62 5.24
N ASP A 60 -5.29 2.36 6.07
CA ASP A 60 -5.80 1.88 7.35
C ASP A 60 -6.83 0.74 7.15
N PHE A 61 -7.69 0.84 6.13
CA PHE A 61 -8.61 -0.23 5.77
C PHE A 61 -7.89 -1.50 5.32
N LEU A 62 -6.83 -1.33 4.52
CA LEU A 62 -6.06 -2.45 4.03
C LEU A 62 -5.20 -3.08 5.12
N GLY A 63 -4.88 -2.36 6.19
CA GLY A 63 -4.04 -2.83 7.30
C GLY A 63 -2.54 -2.61 7.05
N VAL A 64 -2.20 -1.61 6.24
CA VAL A 64 -0.82 -1.28 5.86
C VAL A 64 -0.31 -0.15 6.77
N SER A 65 0.90 -0.25 7.31
CA SER A 65 1.48 0.85 8.10
C SER A 65 1.94 2.00 7.20
N GLY A 66 2.01 3.24 7.71
CA GLY A 66 2.54 4.39 6.94
C GLY A 66 3.95 4.15 6.41
N GLU A 67 4.79 3.50 7.22
CA GLU A 67 6.13 3.06 6.82
C GLU A 67 6.09 2.12 5.61
N LEU A 68 5.29 1.06 5.70
CA LEU A 68 5.19 0.08 4.62
C LEU A 68 4.59 0.70 3.35
N SER A 69 3.60 1.58 3.50
CA SER A 69 3.02 2.32 2.37
C SER A 69 4.08 3.13 1.61
N LEU A 70 4.90 3.90 2.32
CA LEU A 70 6.00 4.65 1.73
C LEU A 70 7.02 3.74 1.03
N LYS A 71 7.36 2.60 1.64
CA LYS A 71 8.27 1.60 1.04
C LYS A 71 7.70 0.94 -0.21
N ILE A 72 6.39 0.69 -0.25
CA ILE A 72 5.69 0.18 -1.45
C ILE A 72 5.69 1.25 -2.56
N LYS A 73 5.34 2.50 -2.22
CA LYS A 73 5.22 3.62 -3.16
C LYS A 73 6.56 4.03 -3.78
N THR A 74 7.65 3.85 -3.04
CA THR A 74 9.02 4.05 -3.55
C THR A 74 9.56 2.88 -4.34
N GLY A 75 8.89 1.71 -4.27
CA GLY A 75 9.36 0.47 -4.90
C GLY A 75 10.46 -0.26 -4.11
N LYS A 76 10.79 0.19 -2.88
CA LYS A 76 11.74 -0.49 -1.99
C LYS A 76 11.23 -1.86 -1.57
N ILE A 77 9.91 -1.99 -1.37
CA ILE A 77 9.23 -3.25 -1.10
C ILE A 77 8.22 -3.52 -2.21
N GLN A 78 8.23 -4.75 -2.73
CA GLN A 78 7.26 -5.23 -3.70
C GLN A 78 6.33 -6.24 -3.04
N ILE A 79 5.05 -5.90 -3.02
CA ILE A 79 3.96 -6.76 -2.53
C ILE A 79 2.93 -6.80 -3.66
N GLU A 80 2.45 -8.00 -4.00
CA GLU A 80 1.38 -8.20 -4.98
C GLU A 80 0.00 -7.88 -4.37
N GLY A 81 -1.06 -7.89 -5.17
CA GLY A 81 -2.40 -7.51 -4.70
C GLY A 81 -2.43 -6.08 -4.16
N LEU A 82 -2.71 -5.91 -2.88
CA LEU A 82 -2.78 -4.60 -2.22
C LEU A 82 -1.54 -3.71 -2.44
N GLY A 83 -0.35 -4.29 -2.59
CA GLY A 83 0.85 -3.49 -2.84
C GLY A 83 0.83 -2.83 -4.22
N ASN A 84 0.21 -3.47 -5.22
CA ASN A 84 -0.03 -2.87 -6.52
C ASN A 84 -1.05 -1.73 -6.42
N TYR A 85 -2.13 -1.92 -5.66
CA TYR A 85 -3.09 -0.85 -5.36
C TYR A 85 -2.40 0.37 -4.73
N MET A 86 -1.63 0.17 -3.66
CA MET A 86 -0.93 1.27 -2.96
C MET A 86 0.07 2.00 -3.86
N ARG A 87 0.70 1.28 -4.80
CA ARG A 87 1.63 1.86 -5.77
C ARG A 87 0.89 2.68 -6.83
N GLU A 88 -0.25 2.22 -7.31
CA GLU A 88 -0.99 2.89 -8.39
C GLU A 88 -1.90 4.02 -7.91
N THR A 89 -2.28 3.99 -6.64
CA THR A 89 -3.13 5.01 -6.04
C THR A 89 -2.32 6.22 -5.56
N TYR A 90 -2.87 7.38 -5.88
CA TYR A 90 -2.43 8.71 -5.48
C TYR A 90 -3.70 9.56 -5.34
N SER A 91 -3.69 10.57 -4.47
CA SER A 91 -4.88 11.37 -4.17
C SER A 91 -5.53 11.90 -5.45
N ARG A 92 -6.81 11.57 -5.67
CA ARG A 92 -7.61 12.06 -6.80
C ARG A 92 -8.80 12.82 -6.26
N SER A 93 -8.69 14.15 -6.26
CA SER A 93 -9.68 15.06 -5.65
C SER A 93 -11.10 14.98 -6.25
N GLN A 94 -11.30 14.29 -7.37
CA GLN A 94 -12.57 14.22 -8.10
C GLN A 94 -13.27 12.85 -8.08
N SER A 95 -12.76 11.86 -7.36
CA SER A 95 -13.39 10.54 -7.27
C SER A 95 -13.87 10.22 -5.85
N VAL A 96 -14.94 9.42 -5.78
CA VAL A 96 -15.34 8.69 -4.57
C VAL A 96 -14.99 7.23 -4.80
N GLU A 97 -14.28 6.62 -3.86
CA GLU A 97 -13.76 5.27 -4.01
C GLU A 97 -14.32 4.35 -2.92
N ILE A 98 -14.73 3.16 -3.32
CA ILE A 98 -15.08 2.08 -2.41
C ILE A 98 -14.07 0.96 -2.63
N LEU A 99 -13.41 0.57 -1.55
CA LEU A 99 -12.54 -0.59 -1.54
C LEU A 99 -13.32 -1.79 -1.03
N VAL A 100 -13.19 -2.91 -1.71
CA VAL A 100 -13.59 -4.23 -1.25
C VAL A 100 -12.33 -5.04 -1.03
N LYS A 101 -12.19 -5.62 0.16
CA LYS A 101 -11.07 -6.47 0.55
C LYS A 101 -11.59 -7.86 0.85
N VAL A 102 -10.98 -8.87 0.23
CA VAL A 102 -11.16 -10.28 0.59
C VAL A 102 -9.83 -10.80 1.06
N HIS A 103 -9.80 -11.31 2.28
CA HIS A 103 -8.66 -11.98 2.88
C HIS A 103 -9.02 -13.44 3.12
N TYR A 104 -8.29 -14.35 2.47
CA TYR A 104 -8.51 -15.78 2.61
C TYR A 104 -7.24 -16.47 3.09
N GLU A 105 -7.25 -17.01 4.30
CA GLU A 105 -6.17 -17.83 4.87
C GLU A 105 -6.42 -19.32 4.61
N THR A 106 -5.35 -20.08 4.41
CA THR A 106 -5.39 -21.54 4.24
C THR A 106 -4.61 -22.25 5.35
N GLU A 107 -3.32 -21.94 5.48
CA GLU A 107 -2.40 -22.58 6.41
C GLU A 107 -1.34 -21.57 6.91
N THR A 108 -0.89 -21.76 8.14
CA THR A 108 0.27 -21.07 8.71
C THR A 108 1.36 -22.09 9.01
N LEU A 109 2.55 -21.87 8.45
CA LEU A 109 3.77 -22.61 8.80
C LEU A 109 4.48 -21.85 9.92
N THR A 110 4.75 -22.51 11.04
CA THR A 110 5.41 -21.87 12.19
C THR A 110 6.55 -22.72 12.74
N LEU A 111 7.63 -22.07 13.15
CA LEU A 111 8.71 -22.74 13.85
C LEU A 111 8.20 -23.31 15.18
N PRO A 112 8.55 -24.56 15.52
CA PRO A 112 8.25 -25.13 16.83
C PRO A 112 8.78 -24.23 17.95
N SER A 113 8.07 -24.16 19.07
CA SER A 113 8.52 -23.39 20.24
C SER A 113 9.85 -23.91 20.82
N THR A 114 10.23 -25.14 20.50
CA THR A 114 11.48 -25.78 20.90
C THR A 114 12.63 -25.51 19.92
N ALA A 115 12.37 -24.94 18.74
CA ALA A 115 13.37 -24.75 17.70
C ALA A 115 14.53 -23.89 18.20
N GLN A 116 15.75 -24.35 17.96
CA GLN A 116 16.96 -23.64 18.38
C GLN A 116 17.74 -23.10 17.18
N PRO A 117 18.29 -21.88 17.27
CA PRO A 117 19.20 -21.37 16.26
C PRO A 117 20.52 -22.18 16.28
N ARG A 118 21.26 -22.12 15.18
CA ARG A 118 22.58 -22.75 15.01
C ARG A 118 23.56 -22.26 16.08
N VAL A 119 24.36 -23.17 16.62
CA VAL A 119 25.44 -22.80 17.53
C VAL A 119 26.37 -21.79 16.85
N GLY A 120 26.65 -20.67 17.53
CA GLY A 120 27.53 -19.63 17.00
C GLY A 120 26.85 -18.62 16.06
N TRP A 121 25.53 -18.62 15.89
CA TRP A 121 24.84 -17.58 15.08
C TRP A 121 25.20 -16.14 15.52
N ARG A 122 25.56 -15.96 16.79
CA ARG A 122 26.01 -14.68 17.38
C ARG A 122 27.38 -14.21 16.92
N THR A 123 28.21 -15.10 16.38
CA THR A 123 29.54 -14.74 15.85
C THR A 123 29.46 -14.29 14.39
N LEU A 124 28.28 -14.35 13.78
CA LEU A 124 28.03 -13.78 12.45
C LEU A 124 28.02 -12.25 12.54
N ASP A 125 28.28 -11.59 11.40
CA ASP A 125 28.22 -10.13 11.34
C ASP A 125 26.80 -9.68 11.66
N GLN A 126 26.65 -8.72 12.58
CA GLN A 126 25.33 -8.22 12.97
C GLN A 126 24.56 -7.63 11.78
N ARG A 127 25.27 -7.12 10.76
CA ARG A 127 24.68 -6.62 9.52
C ARG A 127 24.06 -7.73 8.66
N ASP A 128 24.56 -8.95 8.79
CA ASP A 128 24.05 -10.12 8.07
C ASP A 128 22.88 -10.80 8.80
N VAL A 129 22.81 -10.62 10.13
CA VAL A 129 21.76 -11.22 10.99
C VAL A 129 20.58 -10.26 11.21
N GLY A 130 20.80 -8.95 11.26
CA GLY A 130 19.71 -7.99 11.44
C GLY A 130 19.09 -8.01 12.84
N THR A 131 17.75 -7.94 12.93
CA THR A 131 17.02 -7.61 14.17
C THR A 131 15.94 -8.63 14.55
N HIS A 132 15.37 -9.31 13.57
CA HIS A 132 14.27 -10.27 13.74
C HIS A 132 14.55 -11.54 12.94
N TYR A 133 13.74 -12.56 13.18
CA TYR A 133 13.64 -13.73 12.30
C TYR A 133 12.18 -14.04 11.99
N VAL A 134 11.95 -14.67 10.85
CA VAL A 134 10.61 -15.14 10.46
C VAL A 134 10.26 -16.36 11.29
N ARG A 135 9.37 -16.18 12.25
CA ARG A 135 8.88 -17.27 13.09
C ARG A 135 7.76 -18.04 12.43
N SER A 136 6.88 -17.36 11.70
CA SER A 136 5.78 -17.98 10.99
C SER A 136 5.47 -17.28 9.68
N ILE A 137 4.88 -18.02 8.75
CA ILE A 137 4.39 -17.53 7.46
C ILE A 137 2.96 -18.03 7.29
N THR A 138 2.02 -17.12 7.06
CA THR A 138 0.62 -17.44 6.73
C THR A 138 0.42 -17.39 5.23
N TYR A 139 -0.23 -18.41 4.70
CA TYR A 139 -0.53 -18.59 3.28
C TYR A 139 -2.01 -18.40 2.99
N GLY A 140 -2.30 -18.06 1.73
CA GLY A 140 -3.66 -17.91 1.22
C GLY A 140 -3.72 -16.98 0.00
N GLY A 141 -4.75 -16.15 -0.05
CA GLY A 141 -4.99 -15.18 -1.12
C GLY A 141 -5.57 -13.88 -0.57
N ASP A 142 -5.14 -12.75 -1.14
CA ASP A 142 -5.74 -11.43 -0.92
C ASP A 142 -6.27 -10.89 -2.24
N LEU A 143 -7.47 -10.29 -2.19
CA LEU A 143 -8.08 -9.54 -3.27
C LEU A 143 -8.48 -8.15 -2.76
N VAL A 144 -8.10 -7.14 -3.53
CA VAL A 144 -8.60 -5.77 -3.39
C VAL A 144 -9.30 -5.41 -4.69
N ALA A 145 -10.58 -5.03 -4.60
CA ALA A 145 -11.30 -4.40 -5.69
C ALA A 145 -11.53 -2.92 -5.35
N SER A 146 -11.19 -2.04 -6.29
CA SER A 146 -11.37 -0.59 -6.19
C SER A 146 -12.49 -0.17 -7.12
N LEU A 147 -13.62 0.25 -6.56
CA LEU A 147 -14.75 0.80 -7.30
C LEU A 147 -14.65 2.32 -7.24
N ARG A 148 -14.28 2.94 -8.35
CA ARG A 148 -14.03 4.37 -8.43
C ARG A 148 -15.12 5.06 -9.23
N PHE A 149 -15.89 5.91 -8.55
CA PHE A 149 -16.88 6.80 -9.17
C PHE A 149 -16.23 8.15 -9.43
N THR A 150 -16.01 8.49 -10.71
CA THR A 150 -15.39 9.77 -11.09
C THR A 150 -16.48 10.81 -11.35
N ALA A 151 -16.42 11.92 -10.59
CA ALA A 151 -17.34 13.03 -10.70
C ALA A 151 -16.93 14.01 -11.81
N LYS A 152 -17.92 14.68 -12.42
CA LYS A 152 -17.66 15.76 -13.40
C LYS A 152 -17.14 17.04 -12.75
N ASN A 153 -17.53 17.29 -11.50
CA ASN A 153 -17.16 18.48 -10.73
C ASN A 153 -17.30 18.20 -9.23
N ALA A 154 -16.88 19.16 -8.40
CA ALA A 154 -16.90 19.02 -6.94
C ALA A 154 -18.33 18.87 -6.36
N ALA A 155 -19.34 19.53 -6.95
CA ALA A 155 -20.71 19.42 -6.47
C ALA A 155 -21.29 18.02 -6.73
N ASP A 156 -20.98 17.44 -7.90
CA ASP A 156 -21.38 16.07 -8.21
C ASP A 156 -20.62 15.05 -7.35
N ARG A 157 -19.36 15.34 -6.97
CA ARG A 157 -18.60 14.50 -6.02
C ARG A 157 -19.32 14.37 -4.68
N GLU A 158 -19.82 15.47 -4.13
CA GLU A 158 -20.55 15.45 -2.87
C GLU A 158 -21.90 14.72 -2.99
N LYS A 159 -22.58 14.82 -4.14
CA LYS A 159 -23.78 14.02 -4.41
C LYS A 159 -23.46 12.52 -4.47
N ILE A 160 -22.36 12.14 -5.13
CA ILE A 160 -21.91 10.76 -5.20
C ILE A 160 -21.60 10.23 -3.80
N ARG A 161 -20.85 11.00 -2.99
CA ARG A 161 -20.55 10.64 -1.60
C ARG A 161 -21.83 10.40 -0.79
N ALA A 162 -22.80 11.32 -0.89
CA ALA A 162 -24.08 11.17 -0.20
C ALA A 162 -24.87 9.92 -0.65
N ALA A 163 -24.84 9.60 -1.96
CA ALA A 163 -25.50 8.42 -2.50
C ALA A 163 -24.83 7.11 -2.00
N VAL A 164 -23.50 7.07 -1.93
CA VAL A 164 -22.75 5.94 -1.36
C VAL A 164 -23.14 5.70 0.10
N GLN A 165 -23.12 6.76 0.92
CA GLN A 165 -23.46 6.66 2.34
C GLN A 165 -24.92 6.23 2.57
N THR A 166 -25.84 6.71 1.74
CA THR A 166 -27.27 6.36 1.82
C THR A 166 -27.51 4.89 1.44
N ASN A 167 -26.90 4.42 0.36
CA ASN A 167 -27.13 3.08 -0.15
C ASN A 167 -26.42 2.00 0.68
N LEU A 168 -25.19 2.26 1.14
CA LEU A 168 -24.43 1.29 1.91
C LEU A 168 -24.73 1.33 3.42
N GLN A 169 -25.46 2.35 3.88
CA GLN A 169 -25.91 2.56 5.27
C GLN A 169 -24.78 2.67 6.32
N ALA A 170 -23.52 2.53 5.90
CA ALA A 170 -22.31 2.73 6.70
C ALA A 170 -21.12 2.99 5.75
N ASP A 171 -20.10 3.68 6.27
CA ASP A 171 -18.84 3.87 5.52
C ASP A 171 -18.05 2.56 5.41
N THR A 172 -18.36 1.53 6.20
CA THR A 172 -17.69 0.23 6.19
C THR A 172 -18.63 -0.90 6.60
N GLY A 173 -18.37 -2.13 6.13
CA GLY A 173 -19.13 -3.30 6.54
C GLY A 173 -18.60 -4.61 5.94
N SER A 174 -19.27 -5.72 6.26
CA SER A 174 -18.98 -7.01 5.63
C SER A 174 -19.54 -7.03 4.20
N PHE A 175 -18.77 -7.61 3.28
CA PHE A 175 -19.15 -7.75 1.88
C PHE A 175 -19.66 -9.18 1.63
N GLY A 176 -20.97 -9.32 1.41
CA GLY A 176 -21.64 -10.61 1.25
C GLY A 176 -23.09 -10.48 0.76
N LEU A 177 -23.87 -11.57 0.80
CA LEU A 177 -25.20 -11.72 0.16
C LEU A 177 -26.24 -10.62 0.47
N GLY A 178 -26.06 -9.83 1.53
CA GLY A 178 -26.97 -8.72 1.87
C GLY A 178 -26.67 -7.39 1.17
N ILE A 179 -25.49 -7.24 0.54
CA ILE A 179 -25.04 -5.95 0.01
C ILE A 179 -25.25 -5.78 -1.50
N GLU A 180 -25.57 -6.86 -2.20
CA GLU A 180 -25.81 -6.84 -3.66
C GLU A 180 -26.89 -5.83 -4.04
N GLY A 181 -28.05 -5.89 -3.38
CA GLY A 181 -29.13 -4.93 -3.63
C GLY A 181 -28.73 -3.47 -3.36
N ASN A 182 -27.86 -3.23 -2.38
CA ASN A 182 -27.37 -1.89 -2.06
C ASN A 182 -26.44 -1.36 -3.17
N PHE A 183 -25.54 -2.20 -3.69
CA PHE A 183 -24.65 -1.81 -4.77
C PHE A 183 -25.36 -1.68 -6.13
N SER A 184 -26.32 -2.55 -6.45
CA SER A 184 -27.14 -2.41 -7.66
C SER A 184 -27.92 -1.10 -7.64
N ARG A 185 -28.50 -0.74 -6.48
CA ARG A 185 -29.19 0.53 -6.31
C ARG A 185 -28.24 1.73 -6.40
N LEU A 186 -27.06 1.64 -5.78
CA LEU A 186 -26.03 2.67 -5.88
C LEU A 186 -25.61 2.91 -7.34
N GLN A 187 -25.40 1.86 -8.12
CA GLN A 187 -25.03 1.97 -9.52
C GLN A 187 -26.12 2.66 -10.34
N GLU A 188 -27.40 2.30 -10.11
CA GLU A 188 -28.53 2.92 -10.78
C GLU A 188 -28.70 4.41 -10.42
N ASP A 189 -28.53 4.76 -9.14
CA ASP A 189 -28.60 6.14 -8.64
C ASP A 189 -27.49 7.04 -9.22
N LEU A 190 -26.35 6.44 -9.60
CA LEU A 190 -25.15 7.18 -10.04
C LEU A 190 -24.89 7.16 -11.55
N LYS A 191 -25.65 6.39 -12.33
CA LYS A 191 -25.38 6.15 -13.77
C LYS A 191 -25.24 7.43 -14.63
N ASP A 192 -25.98 8.49 -14.28
CA ASP A 192 -25.97 9.77 -15.02
C ASP A 192 -25.00 10.81 -14.42
N LEU A 193 -24.52 10.55 -13.20
CA LEU A 193 -23.70 11.47 -12.39
C LEU A 193 -22.21 11.13 -12.45
N ALA A 194 -21.86 9.85 -12.57
CA ALA A 194 -20.48 9.38 -12.49
C ALA A 194 -20.19 8.27 -13.51
N SER A 195 -18.92 8.20 -13.93
CA SER A 195 -18.40 6.99 -14.56
C SER A 195 -17.85 6.04 -13.48
N LEU A 196 -18.14 4.75 -13.61
CA LEU A 196 -17.59 3.70 -12.74
C LEU A 196 -16.39 3.03 -13.40
N GLU A 197 -15.28 2.97 -12.68
CA GLU A 197 -14.09 2.17 -13.00
C GLU A 197 -13.92 1.11 -11.91
N ILE A 198 -13.75 -0.16 -12.29
CA ILE A 198 -13.47 -1.25 -11.34
C ILE A 198 -12.10 -1.82 -11.64
N ASN A 199 -11.20 -1.70 -10.66
CA ASN A 199 -9.84 -2.23 -10.74
C ASN A 199 -9.64 -3.36 -9.72
N TYR A 200 -8.93 -4.41 -10.11
CA TYR A 200 -8.71 -5.60 -9.27
C TYR A 200 -7.22 -5.81 -9.04
N TYR A 201 -6.88 -6.09 -7.80
CA TYR A 201 -5.53 -6.37 -7.38
C TYR A 201 -5.55 -7.62 -6.50
N ALA A 202 -5.03 -8.72 -7.02
CA ALA A 202 -4.99 -9.99 -6.30
C ALA A 202 -3.57 -10.51 -6.18
N THR A 203 -3.35 -11.35 -5.16
CA THR A 203 -2.09 -12.09 -4.96
C THR A 203 -2.08 -13.45 -5.65
N VAL A 204 -3.21 -13.84 -6.25
CA VAL A 204 -3.34 -15.05 -7.06
C VAL A 204 -3.97 -14.69 -8.42
N PRO A 205 -3.71 -15.46 -9.49
CA PRO A 205 -4.31 -15.22 -10.79
C PRO A 205 -5.83 -15.27 -10.74
N LEU A 206 -6.48 -14.23 -11.24
CA LEU A 206 -7.94 -14.14 -11.32
C LEU A 206 -8.47 -14.77 -12.62
N LYS A 207 -9.52 -15.58 -12.51
CA LYS A 207 -10.31 -16.07 -13.65
C LYS A 207 -11.56 -15.21 -13.79
N GLY A 208 -11.73 -14.62 -14.98
CA GLY A 208 -12.82 -13.69 -15.25
C GLY A 208 -12.58 -12.39 -14.49
N VAL A 209 -11.95 -11.40 -15.13
CA VAL A 209 -11.80 -10.06 -14.55
C VAL A 209 -13.09 -9.30 -14.85
N PRO A 210 -13.94 -9.06 -13.83
CA PRO A 210 -15.28 -8.57 -14.07
C PRO A 210 -15.31 -7.07 -14.36
N ASN A 211 -16.25 -6.61 -15.19
CA ASN A 211 -16.47 -5.17 -15.42
C ASN A 211 -17.87 -4.71 -14.98
N THR A 212 -18.61 -5.57 -14.28
CA THR A 212 -19.92 -5.25 -13.69
C THR A 212 -19.92 -5.57 -12.20
N MET A 213 -20.93 -5.05 -11.50
CA MET A 213 -21.12 -5.31 -10.08
C MET A 213 -21.48 -6.77 -9.81
N GLU A 214 -22.35 -7.38 -10.63
CA GLU A 214 -22.75 -8.78 -10.45
C GLU A 214 -21.52 -9.69 -10.52
N SER A 215 -20.67 -9.50 -11.53
CA SER A 215 -19.48 -10.33 -11.68
C SER A 215 -18.38 -10.01 -10.65
N LEU A 216 -18.38 -8.80 -10.04
CA LEU A 216 -17.56 -8.52 -8.84
C LEU A 216 -18.04 -9.36 -7.65
N MET A 217 -19.35 -9.49 -7.43
CA MET A 217 -19.90 -10.34 -6.35
C MET A 217 -19.50 -11.80 -6.54
N GLU A 218 -19.68 -12.32 -7.75
CA GLU A 218 -19.26 -13.67 -8.12
C GLU A 218 -17.76 -13.87 -7.86
N LEU A 219 -16.93 -12.89 -8.25
CA LEU A 219 -15.50 -12.95 -8.01
C LEU A 219 -15.17 -13.02 -6.52
N VAL A 220 -15.79 -12.19 -5.69
CA VAL A 220 -15.56 -12.17 -4.24
C VAL A 220 -15.98 -13.50 -3.60
N GLU A 221 -17.12 -14.06 -4.01
CA GLU A 221 -17.59 -15.36 -3.52
C GLU A 221 -16.69 -16.52 -3.96
N ASP A 222 -16.21 -16.50 -5.21
CA ASP A 222 -15.37 -17.56 -5.76
C ASP A 222 -13.88 -17.39 -5.45
N PHE A 223 -13.44 -16.25 -4.91
CA PHE A 223 -12.02 -15.97 -4.66
C PHE A 223 -11.31 -17.04 -3.81
N PRO A 224 -11.91 -17.60 -2.73
CA PRO A 224 -11.30 -18.72 -2.01
C PRO A 224 -11.05 -19.95 -2.90
N LYS A 225 -11.96 -20.28 -3.81
CA LYS A 225 -11.80 -21.41 -4.75
C LYS A 225 -10.66 -21.12 -5.73
N GLN A 226 -10.55 -19.87 -6.21
CA GLN A 226 -9.46 -19.48 -7.11
C GLN A 226 -8.10 -19.55 -6.41
N THR A 227 -8.02 -19.14 -5.14
CA THR A 227 -6.81 -19.26 -4.32
C THR A 227 -6.36 -20.71 -4.18
N GLN A 228 -7.31 -21.63 -3.98
CA GLN A 228 -7.01 -23.07 -3.88
C GLN A 228 -6.51 -23.70 -5.18
N LEU A 229 -6.55 -23.01 -6.32
CA LEU A 229 -5.91 -23.48 -7.56
C LEU A 229 -4.39 -23.24 -7.58
N VAL A 230 -3.87 -22.47 -6.62
CA VAL A 230 -2.46 -22.10 -6.55
C VAL A 230 -1.75 -22.94 -5.50
N ASN A 231 -0.53 -23.37 -5.82
CA ASN A 231 0.39 -24.04 -4.89
C ASN A 231 -0.25 -25.23 -4.15
N ASN A 232 -0.88 -26.15 -4.90
CA ASN A 232 -1.54 -27.34 -4.35
C ASN A 232 -2.63 -27.05 -3.31
N GLY A 233 -3.30 -25.90 -3.38
CA GLY A 233 -4.40 -25.56 -2.48
C GLY A 233 -4.06 -24.59 -1.37
N ILE A 234 -2.76 -24.29 -1.14
CA ILE A 234 -2.36 -23.39 -0.04
C ILE A 234 -2.32 -21.92 -0.45
N GLY A 235 -2.31 -21.60 -1.75
CA GLY A 235 -2.16 -20.22 -2.21
C GLY A 235 -0.73 -19.70 -2.09
N VAL A 236 -0.59 -18.39 -1.91
CA VAL A 236 0.70 -17.68 -1.81
C VAL A 236 0.96 -17.23 -0.37
N PRO A 237 2.22 -16.92 0.01
CA PRO A 237 2.50 -16.26 1.28
C PRO A 237 1.81 -14.88 1.36
N LEU A 238 1.05 -14.63 2.43
CA LEU A 238 0.36 -13.35 2.66
C LEU A 238 1.09 -12.50 3.69
N SER A 239 1.43 -13.10 4.82
CA SER A 239 2.05 -12.42 5.95
C SER A 239 3.12 -13.29 6.61
N MET A 240 4.03 -12.61 7.31
CA MET A 240 5.07 -13.21 8.12
C MET A 240 5.07 -12.61 9.52
N GLU A 241 5.29 -13.45 10.52
CA GLU A 241 5.53 -13.01 11.90
C GLU A 241 7.04 -12.83 12.09
N LEU A 242 7.46 -11.58 12.25
CA LEU A 242 8.82 -11.23 12.62
C LEU A 242 8.95 -11.26 14.14
N PHE A 243 9.80 -12.16 14.63
CA PHE A 243 10.06 -12.33 16.05
C PHE A 243 11.45 -11.79 16.39
N PRO A 244 11.62 -10.99 17.45
CA PRO A 244 12.87 -10.29 17.70
C PRO A 244 13.97 -11.25 18.10
N LEU A 245 15.18 -11.04 17.60
CA LEU A 245 16.35 -11.84 17.98
C LEU A 245 16.68 -11.71 19.48
N SER A 246 16.32 -10.59 20.09
CA SER A 246 16.41 -10.38 21.53
C SER A 246 15.58 -11.37 22.37
N ALA A 247 14.66 -12.11 21.75
CA ALA A 247 13.91 -13.18 22.41
C ALA A 247 14.65 -14.53 22.40
N LEU A 248 15.63 -14.70 21.49
CA LEU A 248 16.53 -15.85 21.49
C LEU A 248 17.71 -15.63 22.44
N ASP A 249 18.16 -14.39 22.59
CA ASP A 249 19.23 -14.00 23.49
C ASP A 249 19.03 -12.56 24.01
N ALA A 250 19.07 -12.37 25.33
CA ALA A 250 18.85 -11.08 25.96
C ALA A 250 19.96 -10.05 25.69
N ASP A 251 21.15 -10.51 25.29
CA ASP A 251 22.29 -9.64 24.96
C ASP A 251 22.15 -8.98 23.58
N VAL A 252 21.20 -9.42 22.75
CA VAL A 252 20.93 -8.81 21.46
C VAL A 252 20.09 -7.54 21.64
N PRO A 253 20.52 -6.39 21.07
CA PRO A 253 19.76 -5.15 21.16
C PRO A 253 18.33 -5.29 20.65
N ARG A 254 17.39 -4.67 21.35
CA ARG A 254 16.00 -4.61 20.92
C ARG A 254 15.85 -3.56 19.82
N TYR A 255 15.09 -3.89 18.78
CA TYR A 255 14.57 -2.90 17.85
C TYR A 255 13.37 -2.20 18.47
N LEU A 256 13.43 -0.87 18.48
CA LEU A 256 12.38 0.04 18.92
C LEU A 256 12.26 1.17 17.90
N GLU A 257 11.04 1.65 17.69
CA GLU A 257 10.75 2.75 16.78
C GLU A 257 10.76 4.10 17.51
N THR A 258 11.29 5.12 16.85
CA THR A 258 11.19 6.51 17.30
C THR A 258 9.80 7.05 17.00
N LYS A 259 8.96 7.19 18.04
CA LYS A 259 7.57 7.69 17.90
C LYS A 259 7.47 9.02 17.16
N ALA A 260 8.40 9.94 17.41
CA ALA A 260 8.42 11.23 16.73
C ALA A 260 8.61 11.11 15.20
N LEU A 261 9.30 10.07 14.71
CA LEU A 261 9.38 9.79 13.27
C LEU A 261 8.08 9.20 12.75
N VAL A 262 7.48 8.27 13.51
CA VAL A 262 6.18 7.66 13.15
C VAL A 262 5.10 8.73 13.00
N ASP A 263 5.05 9.71 13.90
CA ASP A 263 4.10 10.82 13.87
C ASP A 263 4.24 11.72 12.62
N LEU A 264 5.40 11.68 11.94
CA LEU A 264 5.69 12.46 10.74
C LEU A 264 5.34 11.73 9.43
N LEU A 265 5.11 10.41 9.48
CA LEU A 265 4.93 9.59 8.27
C LEU A 265 3.69 9.99 7.47
N ASP A 266 2.59 10.32 8.13
CA ASP A 266 1.36 10.72 7.45
C ASP A 266 1.55 12.01 6.65
N SER A 267 2.25 12.99 7.23
CA SER A 267 2.56 14.25 6.55
C SER A 267 3.52 14.03 5.38
N LEU A 268 4.55 13.20 5.60
CA LEU A 268 5.53 12.85 4.58
C LEU A 268 4.87 12.14 3.39
N GLU A 269 3.96 11.20 3.67
CA GLU A 269 3.23 10.46 2.65
C GLU A 269 2.26 11.33 1.87
N SER A 270 1.50 12.20 2.54
CA SER A 270 0.60 13.15 1.88
C SER A 270 1.34 14.05 0.89
N GLN A 271 2.50 14.57 1.28
CA GLN A 271 3.32 15.42 0.40
C GLN A 271 3.92 14.63 -0.76
N PHE A 272 4.36 13.39 -0.51
CA PHE A 272 4.86 12.51 -1.56
C PHE A 272 3.77 12.18 -2.58
N ASP A 273 2.55 11.92 -2.12
CA ASP A 273 1.41 11.63 -2.99
C ASP A 273 0.99 12.83 -3.83
N ASP A 274 1.02 14.07 -3.32
CA ASP A 274 0.80 15.28 -4.14
C ASP A 274 1.79 15.34 -5.30
N ILE A 275 3.08 15.11 -5.03
CA ILE A 275 4.12 15.13 -6.08
C ILE A 275 3.84 14.04 -7.12
N ARG A 276 3.56 12.80 -6.69
CA ARG A 276 3.30 11.67 -7.59
C ARG A 276 2.04 11.88 -8.43
N ALA A 277 0.95 12.33 -7.78
CA ALA A 277 -0.31 12.66 -8.45
C ALA A 277 -0.11 13.75 -9.50
N THR A 278 0.62 14.81 -9.13
CA THR A 278 0.89 15.93 -10.03
C THR A 278 1.74 15.50 -11.21
N LYS A 279 2.80 14.71 -11.00
CA LYS A 279 3.64 14.20 -12.09
C LYS A 279 2.83 13.38 -13.10
N LYS A 280 1.99 12.46 -12.61
CA LYS A 280 1.15 11.66 -13.51
C LYS A 280 0.14 12.51 -14.27
N ALA A 281 -0.58 13.40 -13.59
CA ALA A 281 -1.54 14.29 -14.24
C ALA A 281 -0.88 15.24 -15.25
N PHE A 282 0.33 15.71 -14.94
CA PHE A 282 1.14 16.55 -15.83
C PHE A 282 1.58 15.76 -17.08
N GLN A 283 2.08 14.54 -16.92
CA GLN A 283 2.45 13.66 -18.04
C GLN A 283 1.25 13.32 -18.95
N GLU A 284 0.10 12.99 -18.37
CA GLU A 284 -1.15 12.75 -19.12
C GLU A 284 -1.59 13.99 -19.89
N TRP A 285 -1.45 15.17 -19.28
CA TRP A 285 -1.77 16.43 -19.95
C TRP A 285 -0.79 16.75 -21.08
N LEU A 286 0.52 16.52 -20.90
CA LEU A 286 1.54 16.74 -21.95
C LEU A 286 1.23 16.00 -23.25
N LEU A 287 0.60 14.84 -23.20
CA LEU A 287 0.17 14.08 -24.38
C LEU A 287 -0.92 14.81 -25.21
N ASN A 288 -1.61 15.78 -24.62
CA ASN A 288 -2.75 16.48 -25.18
C ASN A 288 -2.51 18.00 -25.31
N VAL A 289 -1.28 18.45 -25.10
CA VAL A 289 -0.91 19.87 -25.24
C VAL A 289 -1.01 20.29 -26.72
N PRO A 290 -1.46 21.52 -27.02
CA PRO A 290 -1.52 22.02 -28.39
C PRO A 290 -0.17 21.88 -29.11
N PRO A 291 -0.16 21.52 -30.41
CA PRO A 291 1.08 21.29 -31.15
C PRO A 291 1.90 22.57 -31.43
N VAL A 292 1.31 23.74 -31.18
CA VAL A 292 1.96 25.04 -31.33
C VAL A 292 1.85 25.77 -30.00
N LEU A 293 2.99 25.93 -29.34
CA LEU A 293 3.13 26.72 -28.12
C LEU A 293 3.99 27.95 -28.40
N THR A 294 3.83 29.00 -27.59
CA THR A 294 4.79 30.11 -27.57
C THR A 294 6.02 29.69 -26.76
N GLN A 295 7.18 30.32 -27.02
CA GLN A 295 8.39 30.07 -26.23
C GLN A 295 8.15 30.27 -24.73
N GLU A 296 7.37 31.29 -24.34
CA GLU A 296 7.01 31.54 -22.95
C GLU A 296 6.24 30.36 -22.33
N MET A 297 5.29 29.77 -23.06
CA MET A 297 4.55 28.60 -22.59
C MET A 297 5.47 27.36 -22.47
N GLU A 298 6.36 27.14 -23.44
CA GLU A 298 7.34 26.05 -23.37
C GLU A 298 8.26 26.19 -22.17
N ASP A 299 8.76 27.40 -21.91
CA ASP A 299 9.63 27.71 -20.78
C ASP A 299 8.90 27.46 -19.44
N GLU A 300 7.64 27.89 -19.31
CA GLU A 300 6.84 27.66 -18.10
C GLU A 300 6.55 26.18 -17.84
N ILE A 301 6.24 25.41 -18.89
CA ILE A 301 6.08 23.95 -18.82
C ILE A 301 7.39 23.30 -18.36
N GLY A 302 8.50 23.67 -18.99
CA GLY A 302 9.83 23.16 -18.68
C GLY A 302 10.25 23.46 -17.24
N GLU A 303 10.08 24.70 -16.80
CA GLU A 303 10.36 25.09 -15.42
C GLU A 303 9.53 24.32 -14.40
N PHE A 304 8.24 24.11 -14.67
CA PHE A 304 7.37 23.36 -13.77
C PHE A 304 7.78 21.89 -13.70
N ASN A 305 8.09 21.27 -14.85
CA ASN A 305 8.60 19.91 -14.91
C ASN A 305 9.92 19.75 -14.14
N ASP A 306 10.88 20.66 -14.35
CA ASP A 306 12.17 20.64 -13.65
C ASP A 306 11.99 20.76 -12.13
N LYS A 307 11.06 21.62 -11.68
CA LYS A 307 10.73 21.76 -10.26
C LYS A 307 10.12 20.47 -9.71
N LEU A 308 9.21 19.82 -10.45
CA LEU A 308 8.59 18.54 -10.08
C LEU A 308 9.61 17.39 -10.01
N GLU A 309 10.53 17.31 -10.98
CA GLU A 309 11.57 16.28 -11.00
C GLU A 309 12.54 16.45 -9.82
N LYS A 310 12.99 17.67 -9.55
CA LYS A 310 13.90 17.97 -8.42
C LYS A 310 13.29 17.58 -7.08
N ILE A 311 12.04 17.99 -6.81
CA ILE A 311 11.40 17.63 -5.55
C ILE A 311 11.12 16.13 -5.47
N SER A 312 10.67 15.50 -6.56
CA SER A 312 10.45 14.06 -6.61
C SER A 312 11.72 13.29 -6.25
N PHE A 313 12.87 13.70 -6.81
CA PHE A 313 14.17 13.11 -6.49
C PHE A 313 14.52 13.22 -5.01
N VAL A 314 14.29 14.39 -4.38
CA VAL A 314 14.53 14.58 -2.94
C VAL A 314 13.69 13.60 -2.11
N PHE A 315 12.40 13.44 -2.44
CA PHE A 315 11.54 12.49 -1.74
C PHE A 315 12.00 11.05 -1.92
N TYR A 316 12.36 10.62 -3.13
CA TYR A 316 12.90 9.28 -3.37
C TYR A 316 14.20 9.04 -2.60
N LYS A 317 15.08 10.04 -2.50
CA LYS A 317 16.33 9.96 -1.72
C LYS A 317 16.06 9.83 -0.22
N VAL A 318 15.16 10.65 0.33
CA VAL A 318 14.81 10.61 1.77
C VAL A 318 14.11 9.29 2.11
N LEU A 319 13.08 8.91 1.36
CA LEU A 319 12.32 7.70 1.61
C LEU A 319 13.10 6.42 1.32
N GLY A 320 14.07 6.45 0.39
CA GLY A 320 14.99 5.33 0.15
C GLY A 320 15.87 5.02 1.37
N ASN A 321 16.12 6.01 2.22
CA ASN A 321 16.90 5.89 3.46
C ASN A 321 16.03 5.94 4.72
N LEU A 322 14.71 5.74 4.58
CA LEU A 322 13.77 5.72 5.70
C LEU A 322 14.22 4.71 6.76
N ASN A 323 14.48 5.19 7.98
CA ASN A 323 14.83 4.38 9.13
C ASN A 323 14.10 4.90 10.36
N LEU A 324 13.32 4.04 11.01
CA LEU A 324 12.51 4.38 12.19
C LEU A 324 13.14 3.96 13.50
N ALA A 325 14.35 3.39 13.52
CA ALA A 325 15.01 2.94 14.74
C ALA A 325 15.14 4.04 15.82
N GLU A 326 15.25 3.64 17.08
CA GLU A 326 15.33 4.55 18.25
C GLU A 326 16.51 5.54 18.21
N ASP A 327 17.57 5.21 17.48
CA ASP A 327 18.75 6.06 17.25
C ASP A 327 18.65 6.92 15.96
N ALA A 328 17.56 6.80 15.21
CA ALA A 328 17.35 7.54 13.98
C ALA A 328 16.94 9.00 14.26
N SER A 329 17.58 9.91 13.53
CA SER A 329 17.37 11.36 13.67
C SER A 329 16.10 11.81 12.92
N VAL A 330 15.32 12.70 13.55
CA VAL A 330 14.12 13.32 12.95
C VAL A 330 14.46 14.24 11.78
N GLU A 331 15.69 14.73 11.75
CA GLU A 331 16.24 15.57 10.69
C GLU A 331 16.34 14.81 9.35
N GLN A 332 16.23 13.48 9.33
CA GLN A 332 16.23 12.70 8.09
C GLN A 332 15.11 13.12 7.12
N PHE A 333 13.97 13.61 7.64
CA PHE A 333 12.84 14.08 6.82
C PHE A 333 12.92 15.58 6.47
N LYS A 334 13.84 16.32 7.10
CA LYS A 334 13.94 17.77 6.95
C LYS A 334 14.14 18.19 5.49
N GLU A 335 15.00 17.48 4.75
CA GLU A 335 15.27 17.75 3.34
C GLU A 335 13.98 17.67 2.49
N ALA A 336 13.13 16.66 2.73
CA ALA A 336 11.86 16.49 2.02
C ALA A 336 10.85 17.59 2.41
N PHE A 337 10.70 17.87 3.71
CA PHE A 337 9.78 18.91 4.18
C PHE A 337 10.18 20.31 3.70
N ASP A 338 11.46 20.65 3.75
CA ASP A 338 11.98 21.93 3.28
C ASP A 338 11.81 22.06 1.75
N ALA A 339 12.09 20.98 0.99
CA ALA A 339 11.88 20.94 -0.45
C ALA A 339 10.41 21.13 -0.84
N TYR A 340 9.48 20.46 -0.14
CA TYR A 340 8.05 20.62 -0.37
C TYR A 340 7.53 22.00 0.01
N LYS A 341 7.98 22.53 1.15
CA LYS A 341 7.60 23.87 1.62
C LYS A 341 8.05 24.95 0.65
N GLY A 342 9.30 24.93 0.19
CA GLY A 342 9.88 25.97 -0.66
C GLY A 342 9.53 27.39 -0.16
N GLU A 343 9.21 28.30 -1.09
CA GLU A 343 8.89 29.71 -0.77
C GLU A 343 7.42 29.94 -0.33
N GLY A 344 6.52 28.96 -0.54
CA GLY A 344 5.07 29.16 -0.45
C GLY A 344 4.37 28.47 0.73
N GLY A 345 5.12 27.89 1.67
CA GLY A 345 4.55 27.11 2.77
C GLY A 345 4.15 25.68 2.38
N SER A 346 3.58 24.96 3.34
CA SER A 346 3.17 23.55 3.24
C SER A 346 1.65 23.43 3.15
N LEU A 347 1.08 23.87 2.02
CA LEU A 347 -0.34 23.70 1.74
C LEU A 347 -0.62 22.28 1.19
N PRO A 348 -1.77 21.68 1.50
CA PRO A 348 -2.22 20.44 0.86
C PRO A 348 -2.39 20.62 -0.66
N ASP A 349 -2.05 19.58 -1.43
CA ASP A 349 -2.15 19.51 -2.89
C ASP A 349 -1.49 20.70 -3.61
N LYS A 350 -0.38 21.19 -3.07
CA LYS A 350 0.26 22.43 -3.52
C LYS A 350 0.70 22.32 -4.97
N TYR A 351 1.36 21.23 -5.34
CA TYR A 351 1.88 21.03 -6.68
C TYR A 351 0.73 20.77 -7.66
N TYR A 352 -0.30 20.02 -7.24
CA TYR A 352 -1.46 19.79 -8.07
C TYR A 352 -2.21 21.09 -8.39
N ARG A 353 -2.39 21.98 -7.40
CA ARG A 353 -3.01 23.31 -7.62
C ARG A 353 -2.19 24.17 -8.58
N LYS A 354 -0.86 24.18 -8.44
CA LYS A 354 0.03 24.89 -9.37
C LYS A 354 -0.10 24.36 -10.79
N PHE A 355 -0.18 23.03 -10.94
CA PHE A 355 -0.41 22.40 -12.23
C PHE A 355 -1.75 22.83 -12.85
N LEU A 356 -2.84 22.88 -12.07
CA LEU A 356 -4.14 23.33 -12.58
C LEU A 356 -4.09 24.79 -13.10
N VAL A 357 -3.36 25.68 -12.42
CA VAL A 357 -3.17 27.07 -12.86
C VAL A 357 -2.38 27.11 -14.17
N LEU A 358 -1.27 26.38 -14.26
CA LEU A 358 -0.46 26.28 -15.48
C LEU A 358 -1.29 25.75 -16.65
N ARG A 359 -2.00 24.65 -16.44
CA ARG A 359 -2.89 24.04 -17.43
C ARG A 359 -3.94 25.04 -17.93
N HIS A 360 -4.54 25.82 -17.03
CA HIS A 360 -5.55 26.80 -17.41
C HIS A 360 -4.97 27.93 -18.28
N LYS A 361 -3.77 28.40 -17.95
CA LYS A 361 -3.07 29.46 -18.71
C LYS A 361 -2.74 29.04 -20.14
N ILE A 362 -2.46 27.75 -20.38
CA ILE A 362 -2.05 27.23 -21.69
C ILE A 362 -3.23 26.84 -22.58
N ILE A 363 -4.38 26.51 -21.99
CA ILE A 363 -5.61 26.16 -22.73
C ILE A 363 -6.39 27.40 -23.18
N GLN A 364 -6.16 28.55 -22.55
CA GLN A 364 -6.67 29.86 -22.99
C GLN A 364 -5.82 30.42 -24.12
#